data_AF-A0A848SGH3-F1
#
_entry.id   AF-A0A848SGH3-F1
#
_cell.length_a   1.000
_cell.length_b   1.000
_cell.length_c   1.000
_cell.angle_alpha   90.00
_cell.angle_beta   90.00
_cell.angle_gamma   90.00
#
_symmetry.space_group_name_H-M   'P 1'
#
loop_
_entity.id
_entity.type
_entity.pdbx_description
1 polymer ?
#
loop_
_entity_poly.entity_id
_entity_poly.type
_entity_poly.pdbx_seq_one_letter_code
_entity_poly.pdbx_strand_id
1 'polypeptide(L)'
;MTCITVGLGDRSYEIAIESGALARAGSLLDRFAPNRRLAIIADENVAPTHLVTLRSSLTAAGIEIETIVLPAGESTKSWNHLESLTDRLLEVGIERGEHIVALGGGVIGDLTGFAAAILKRGCGFVQIPTTLLAQVD
;
A
#
# COMPACT_ATOMS: atom_id res chain seq x y z
N MET A 1 9.05 19.12 0.53
CA MET A 1 8.40 18.01 1.25
C MET A 1 7.75 18.58 2.50
N THR A 2 6.44 18.39 2.64
CA THR A 2 5.70 18.69 3.88
C THR A 2 5.44 17.37 4.59
N CYS A 3 5.58 17.34 5.91
CA CYS A 3 5.26 16.17 6.71
C CYS A 3 4.24 16.55 7.79
N ILE A 4 3.18 15.77 7.91
CA ILE A 4 2.14 15.94 8.93
C ILE A 4 2.19 14.72 9.85
N THR A 5 2.38 14.96 11.15
CA THR A 5 2.28 13.89 12.15
C THR A 5 0.83 13.76 12.62
N VAL A 6 0.26 12.57 12.48
CA VAL A 6 -1.06 12.25 13.02
C VAL A 6 -0.87 11.63 14.42
N GLY A 7 -1.26 12.37 15.45
CA GLY A 7 -1.08 11.96 16.85
C GLY A 7 -2.15 10.96 17.30
N LEU A 8 -1.80 9.66 17.31
CA LEU A 8 -2.68 8.55 17.72
C LEU A 8 -2.08 7.70 18.85
N GLY A 9 -1.19 8.30 19.66
CA GLY A 9 -0.42 7.60 20.71
C GLY A 9 0.60 6.65 20.09
N ASP A 10 0.63 5.40 20.55
CA ASP A 10 1.55 4.35 20.05
C ASP A 10 1.39 4.05 18.55
N ARG A 11 0.29 4.49 17.93
CA ARG A 11 -0.03 4.30 16.51
C ARG A 11 0.18 5.56 15.68
N SER A 12 0.84 6.57 16.23
CA SER A 12 1.12 7.81 15.50
C SER A 12 1.94 7.52 14.24
N TYR A 13 1.62 8.22 13.16
CA TYR A 13 2.29 8.05 11.88
C TYR A 13 2.47 9.39 11.16
N GLU A 14 3.27 9.37 10.11
CA GLU A 14 3.61 10.53 9.31
C GLU A 14 2.94 10.45 7.93
N ILE A 15 2.38 11.56 7.49
CA ILE A 15 1.90 11.76 6.12
C ILE A 15 2.96 12.61 5.41
N ALA A 16 3.64 12.01 4.43
CA ALA A 16 4.59 12.71 3.57
C ALA A 16 3.87 13.26 2.33
N ILE A 17 3.88 14.58 2.16
CA ILE A 17 3.26 15.29 1.04
C ILE A 17 4.34 15.99 0.23
N GLU A 18 4.56 15.52 -0.99
CA GLU A 18 5.58 16.07 -1.89
C GLU A 18 5.20 15.81 -3.35
N SER A 19 5.40 16.82 -4.20
CA SER A 19 5.30 16.60 -5.65
C SER A 19 6.41 15.66 -6.11
N GLY A 20 6.06 14.59 -6.82
CA GLY A 20 7.01 13.55 -7.22
C GLY A 20 7.40 12.56 -6.11
N ALA A 21 6.66 12.52 -4.98
CA ALA A 21 6.92 11.58 -3.88
C ALA A 21 7.07 10.12 -4.34
N LEU A 22 6.30 9.70 -5.34
CA LEU A 22 6.32 8.34 -5.86
C LEU A 22 7.68 7.94 -6.47
N ALA A 23 8.37 8.89 -7.12
CA ALA A 23 9.72 8.66 -7.65
C ALA A 23 10.79 8.56 -6.54
N ARG A 24 10.47 9.07 -5.34
CA ARG A 24 11.31 8.98 -4.14
C ARG A 24 10.86 7.88 -3.17
N ALA A 25 9.83 7.11 -3.53
CA ALA A 25 9.20 6.12 -2.66
C ALA A 25 10.19 5.09 -2.11
N GLY A 26 11.22 4.71 -2.88
CA GLY A 26 12.31 3.86 -2.40
C GLY A 26 12.91 4.33 -1.08
N SER A 27 13.22 5.63 -0.98
CA SER A 27 13.76 6.22 0.26
C SER A 27 12.72 6.38 1.36
N LEU A 28 11.47 6.68 1.00
CA LEU A 28 10.38 6.91 1.96
C LEU A 28 9.89 5.59 2.59
N LEU A 29 9.95 4.50 1.83
CA LEU A 29 9.41 3.19 2.20
C LEU A 29 10.46 2.21 2.72
N ASP A 30 11.75 2.55 2.66
CA ASP A 30 12.86 1.68 3.07
C ASP A 30 12.65 1.09 4.49
N ARG A 31 12.22 1.93 5.43
CA ARG A 31 11.96 1.53 6.82
C ARG A 31 10.82 0.52 6.99
N PHE A 32 9.94 0.38 5.99
CA PHE A 32 8.81 -0.54 6.01
C PHE A 32 9.10 -1.86 5.27
N ALA A 33 10.30 -2.00 4.68
CA ALA A 33 10.71 -3.19 3.92
C ALA A 33 11.82 -3.98 4.66
N PRO A 34 11.55 -4.56 5.86
CA PRO A 34 12.58 -5.20 6.68
C PRO A 34 13.26 -6.39 5.98
N ASN A 35 12.53 -7.10 5.12
CA ASN A 35 13.03 -8.22 4.31
C ASN A 35 13.38 -7.80 2.87
N ARG A 36 13.57 -6.49 2.64
CA ARG A 36 13.79 -5.93 1.30
C ARG A 36 12.67 -6.28 0.31
N ARG A 37 11.45 -6.49 0.79
CA ARG A 37 10.26 -6.75 -0.04
C ARG A 37 9.03 -6.01 0.47
N LEU A 38 8.10 -5.70 -0.44
CA LEU A 38 6.77 -5.16 -0.15
C LEU A 38 5.71 -5.81 -1.03
N ALA A 39 4.52 -6.05 -0.47
CA ALA A 39 3.32 -6.37 -1.25
C ALA A 39 2.57 -5.08 -1.59
N ILE A 40 2.35 -4.83 -2.88
CA ILE A 40 1.65 -3.65 -3.39
C ILE A 40 0.31 -4.08 -3.98
N ILE A 41 -0.77 -3.54 -3.43
CA ILE A 41 -2.13 -3.76 -3.92
C ILE A 41 -2.52 -2.50 -4.67
N ALA A 42 -2.84 -2.65 -5.95
CA ALA A 42 -3.05 -1.51 -6.84
C ALA A 42 -4.41 -1.57 -7.56
N ASP A 43 -5.00 -0.40 -7.79
CA ASP A 43 -6.14 -0.24 -8.71
C ASP A 43 -5.68 -0.43 -10.16
N GLU A 44 -6.46 -1.15 -10.98
CA GLU A 44 -6.13 -1.40 -12.39
C GLU A 44 -5.99 -0.13 -13.25
N ASN A 45 -6.67 0.98 -12.91
CA ASN A 45 -6.51 2.24 -13.63
C ASN A 45 -5.20 2.96 -13.28
N VAL A 46 -4.70 2.71 -12.06
CA VAL A 46 -3.50 3.37 -11.51
C VAL A 46 -2.24 2.57 -11.87
N ALA A 47 -2.36 1.25 -12.01
CA ALA A 47 -1.25 0.35 -12.29
C ALA A 47 -0.42 0.68 -13.56
N PRO A 48 -1.01 1.04 -14.72
CA PRO A 48 -0.22 1.32 -15.92
C PRO A 48 0.76 2.49 -15.81
N THR A 49 0.57 3.38 -14.83
CA THR A 49 1.35 4.63 -14.70
C THR A 49 2.05 4.73 -13.36
N HIS A 50 1.30 4.72 -12.26
CA HIS A 50 1.83 4.99 -10.93
C HIS A 50 2.60 3.79 -10.39
N LEU A 51 2.10 2.56 -10.60
CA LEU A 51 2.82 1.35 -10.18
C LEU A 51 4.16 1.22 -10.92
N VAL A 52 4.24 1.61 -12.19
CA VAL A 52 5.51 1.64 -12.94
C VAL A 52 6.52 2.56 -12.24
N THR A 53 6.10 3.77 -11.90
CA THR A 53 6.94 4.76 -11.20
C THR A 53 7.37 4.27 -9.82
N LEU A 54 6.41 3.75 -9.04
CA LEU A 54 6.67 3.19 -7.71
C LEU A 54 7.65 2.01 -7.79
N ARG A 55 7.45 1.10 -8.76
CA ARG A 55 8.32 -0.05 -8.99
C ARG A 55 9.74 0.39 -9.32
N SER A 56 9.91 1.33 -10.24
CA SER A 56 11.24 1.84 -10.57
C SER A 56 11.95 2.43 -9.35
N SER A 57 11.24 3.20 -8.52
CA SER A 57 11.82 3.80 -7.30
C SER A 57 12.23 2.75 -6.27
N LEU A 58 11.37 1.78 -5.99
CA LEU A 58 11.62 0.70 -5.02
C LEU A 58 12.72 -0.27 -5.51
N THR A 59 12.72 -0.64 -6.78
CA THR A 59 13.78 -1.49 -7.36
C THR A 59 15.13 -0.78 -7.35
N ALA A 60 15.19 0.52 -7.63
CA ALA A 60 16.43 1.30 -7.53
C ALA A 60 16.95 1.38 -6.09
N ALA A 61 16.05 1.32 -5.09
CA ALA A 61 16.43 1.20 -3.70
C ALA A 61 16.86 -0.21 -3.31
N GLY A 62 16.67 -1.23 -4.15
CA GLY A 62 16.95 -2.65 -3.83
C GLY A 62 15.85 -3.30 -3.00
N ILE A 63 14.59 -2.91 -3.24
CA ILE A 63 13.39 -3.49 -2.62
C ILE A 63 12.62 -4.26 -3.71
N GLU A 64 12.39 -5.54 -3.46
CA GLU A 64 11.57 -6.43 -4.27
C GLU A 64 10.07 -6.14 -4.06
N ILE A 65 9.29 -6.43 -5.09
CA ILE A 65 7.88 -6.04 -5.11
C ILE A 65 7.03 -7.16 -5.64
N GLU A 66 6.11 -7.60 -4.79
CA GLU A 66 4.98 -8.44 -5.18
C GLU A 66 3.78 -7.55 -5.43
N THR A 67 3.07 -7.77 -6.54
CA THR A 67 1.95 -6.91 -6.93
C THR A 67 0.69 -7.71 -7.12
N ILE A 68 -0.40 -7.23 -6.51
CA ILE A 68 -1.75 -7.71 -6.74
C ILE A 68 -2.55 -6.53 -7.31
N VAL A 69 -3.01 -6.66 -8.55
CA VAL A 69 -3.85 -5.63 -9.19
C VAL A 69 -5.30 -6.05 -9.07
N LEU A 70 -6.15 -5.15 -8.60
CA LEU A 70 -7.58 -5.37 -8.42
C LEU A 70 -8.41 -4.57 -9.41
N PRO A 71 -9.60 -5.07 -9.81
CA PRO A 71 -10.52 -4.33 -10.66
C PRO A 71 -10.88 -2.97 -10.06
N ALA A 72 -11.16 -1.99 -10.90
CA ALA A 72 -11.54 -0.67 -10.46
C ALA A 72 -13.01 -0.61 -10.04
N GLY A 73 -13.31 0.35 -9.16
CA GLY A 73 -14.68 0.71 -8.79
C GLY A 73 -15.15 0.13 -7.46
N GLU A 74 -16.24 0.70 -6.93
CA GLU A 74 -16.74 0.42 -5.57
C GLU A 74 -17.11 -1.06 -5.36
N SER A 75 -17.51 -1.80 -6.40
CA SER A 75 -17.82 -3.23 -6.31
C SER A 75 -16.64 -4.08 -5.84
N THR A 76 -15.41 -3.62 -6.05
CA THR A 76 -14.19 -4.26 -5.54
C THR A 76 -14.15 -4.24 -4.02
N LYS A 77 -14.81 -3.29 -3.36
CA LYS A 77 -14.99 -3.25 -1.90
C LYS A 77 -16.05 -4.27 -1.44
N SER A 78 -15.73 -5.55 -1.55
CA SER A 78 -16.64 -6.65 -1.23
C SER A 78 -15.91 -7.81 -0.55
N TRP A 79 -16.68 -8.65 0.16
CA TRP A 79 -16.15 -9.84 0.84
C TRP A 79 -15.44 -10.81 -0.11
N ASN A 80 -15.96 -10.99 -1.33
CA ASN A 80 -15.33 -11.88 -2.32
C ASN A 80 -13.93 -11.40 -2.72
N HIS A 81 -13.75 -10.10 -2.91
CA HIS A 81 -12.43 -9.53 -3.21
C HIS A 81 -11.52 -9.49 -1.98
N LEU A 82 -12.07 -9.32 -0.78
CA LEU A 82 -11.31 -9.41 0.47
C LEU A 82 -10.76 -10.83 0.67
N GLU A 83 -11.60 -11.86 0.50
CA GLU A 83 -11.23 -13.27 0.57
C GLU A 83 -10.12 -13.57 -0.43
N SER A 84 -10.35 -13.26 -1.71
CA SER A 84 -9.36 -13.47 -2.77
C SER A 84 -8.05 -12.71 -2.51
N LEU A 85 -8.11 -11.46 -2.05
CA LEU A 85 -6.91 -10.69 -1.69
C LEU A 85 -6.16 -11.34 -0.52
N THR A 86 -6.86 -11.80 0.50
CA THR A 86 -6.27 -12.45 1.67
C THR A 86 -5.58 -13.76 1.27
N ASP A 87 -6.22 -14.58 0.43
CA ASP A 87 -5.63 -15.81 -0.09
C ASP A 87 -4.35 -15.53 -0.88
N ARG A 88 -4.38 -14.53 -1.77
CA ARG A 88 -3.21 -14.13 -2.55
C ARG A 88 -2.06 -13.63 -1.68
N LEU A 89 -2.36 -12.89 -0.61
CA LEU A 89 -1.36 -12.44 0.36
C LEU A 89 -0.73 -13.61 1.14
N LEU A 90 -1.51 -14.65 1.45
CA LEU A 90 -1.03 -15.88 2.07
C LEU A 90 -0.18 -16.71 1.11
N GLU A 91 -0.58 -16.82 -0.16
CA GLU A 91 0.16 -17.51 -1.22
C GLU A 91 1.54 -16.89 -1.46
N VAL A 92 1.62 -15.56 -1.45
CA VAL A 92 2.88 -14.80 -1.55
C VAL A 92 3.74 -14.96 -0.28
N GLY A 93 3.18 -15.50 0.80
CA GLY A 93 3.93 -15.74 2.03
C GLY A 93 4.15 -14.49 2.88
N ILE A 94 3.20 -13.54 2.86
CA ILE A 94 3.30 -12.35 3.71
C ILE A 94 3.26 -12.73 5.19
N GLU A 95 4.24 -12.25 5.94
CA GLU A 95 4.37 -12.50 7.36
C GLU A 95 3.89 -11.32 8.21
N ARG A 96 3.60 -11.59 9.50
CA ARG A 96 3.04 -10.60 10.43
C ARG A 96 3.87 -9.32 10.57
N GLY A 97 5.19 -9.43 10.47
CA GLY A 97 6.13 -8.30 10.59
C GLY A 97 6.30 -7.47 9.31
N GLU A 98 5.57 -7.80 8.25
CA GLU A 98 5.73 -7.18 6.93
C GLU A 98 4.63 -6.16 6.65
N HIS A 99 4.89 -5.30 5.66
CA HIS A 99 4.00 -4.20 5.30
C HIS A 99 3.33 -4.47 3.95
N ILE A 100 2.02 -4.24 3.93
CA ILE A 100 1.18 -4.25 2.74
C ILE A 100 0.92 -2.79 2.35
N VAL A 101 1.11 -2.46 1.08
CA VAL A 101 0.99 -1.09 0.57
C VAL A 101 -0.24 -0.98 -0.33
N ALA A 102 -1.14 -0.05 -0.04
CA ALA A 102 -2.25 0.31 -0.91
C ALA A 102 -1.84 1.43 -1.87
N LEU A 103 -1.90 1.19 -3.18
CA LEU A 103 -1.69 2.18 -4.24
C LEU A 103 -3.00 2.39 -5.01
N GLY A 104 -3.77 3.40 -4.63
CA GLY A 104 -5.05 3.68 -5.27
C GLY A 104 -5.88 4.71 -4.53
N GLY A 105 -7.16 4.82 -4.90
CA GLY A 105 -8.14 5.63 -4.16
C GLY A 105 -8.66 4.94 -2.89
N GLY A 106 -9.71 5.49 -2.29
CA GLY A 106 -10.29 5.02 -1.03
C GLY A 106 -10.76 3.56 -1.08
N VAL A 107 -11.26 3.07 -2.22
CA VAL A 107 -11.66 1.67 -2.40
C VAL A 107 -10.50 0.71 -2.11
N ILE A 108 -9.34 0.95 -2.73
CA ILE A 108 -8.14 0.13 -2.52
C ILE A 108 -7.59 0.33 -1.11
N GLY A 109 -7.61 1.56 -0.60
CA GLY A 109 -7.21 1.88 0.76
C GLY A 109 -7.99 1.08 1.81
N ASP A 110 -9.31 1.07 1.72
CA ASP A 110 -10.19 0.38 2.67
C ASP A 110 -10.06 -1.13 2.59
N LEU A 111 -10.12 -1.69 1.38
CA LEU A 111 -10.05 -3.14 1.19
C LEU A 111 -8.69 -3.68 1.66
N THR A 112 -7.60 -3.01 1.28
CA THR A 112 -6.25 -3.42 1.65
C THR A 112 -5.99 -3.20 3.13
N GLY A 113 -6.45 -2.08 3.69
CA GLY A 113 -6.32 -1.79 5.12
C GLY A 113 -7.05 -2.82 5.97
N PHE A 114 -8.26 -3.23 5.55
CA PHE A 114 -9.00 -4.27 6.25
C PHE A 114 -8.35 -5.65 6.10
N ALA A 115 -7.88 -6.01 4.90
CA ALA A 115 -7.10 -7.24 4.68
C ALA A 115 -5.87 -7.29 5.59
N ALA A 116 -5.11 -6.19 5.68
CA ALA A 116 -3.93 -6.09 6.53
C ALA A 116 -4.28 -6.23 8.03
N ALA A 117 -5.44 -5.73 8.47
CA ALA A 117 -5.89 -5.84 9.85
C ALA A 117 -6.24 -7.28 10.26
N ILE A 118 -6.80 -8.08 9.34
CA ILE A 118 -7.24 -9.46 9.63
C ILE A 118 -6.16 -10.51 9.31
N LEU A 119 -5.32 -10.26 8.30
CA LEU A 119 -4.27 -11.19 7.88
C LEU A 119 -3.31 -11.45 9.04
N LYS A 120 -3.19 -12.72 9.44
CA LYS A 120 -2.36 -13.16 10.58
C LYS A 120 -2.57 -12.34 11.87
N ARG A 121 -3.79 -11.82 12.07
CA ARG A 121 -4.19 -10.95 13.20
C ARG A 121 -3.49 -9.57 13.22
N GLY A 122 -3.09 -9.08 12.05
CA GLY A 122 -2.54 -7.74 11.86
C GLY A 122 -1.13 -7.76 11.29
N CYS A 123 -0.99 -7.24 10.07
CA CYS A 123 0.26 -6.91 9.40
C CYS A 123 0.48 -5.39 9.38
N GLY A 124 1.68 -4.96 9.02
CA GLY A 124 1.97 -3.55 8.75
C GLY A 124 1.19 -3.05 7.51
N PHE A 125 0.85 -1.77 7.50
CA PHE A 125 0.05 -1.17 6.43
C PHE A 125 0.57 0.22 6.08
N VAL A 126 0.67 0.51 4.78
CA VAL A 126 1.07 1.81 4.24
C VAL A 126 0.09 2.25 3.16
N GLN A 127 -0.34 3.51 3.19
CA GLN A 127 -1.18 4.09 2.15
C GLN A 127 -0.39 4.98 1.19
N ILE A 128 -0.69 4.86 -0.10
CA ILE A 128 -0.28 5.77 -1.17
C ILE A 128 -1.57 6.20 -1.91
N PRO A 129 -2.32 7.16 -1.35
CA PRO A 129 -3.60 7.56 -1.90
C PRO A 129 -3.44 8.36 -3.20
N THR A 130 -4.14 7.95 -4.25
CA THR A 130 -4.02 8.53 -5.60
C THR A 130 -5.22 9.38 -6.03
N THR A 131 -6.21 9.55 -5.15
CA THR A 131 -7.31 10.49 -5.36
C THR A 131 -7.26 11.57 -4.30
N LEU A 132 -7.72 12.79 -4.64
CA LEU A 132 -7.77 13.88 -3.68
C LEU A 132 -8.63 13.51 -2.46
N LEU A 133 -9.76 12.84 -2.68
CA LEU A 133 -10.64 12.41 -1.60
C LEU A 133 -9.91 11.51 -0.61
N ALA A 134 -9.22 10.47 -1.07
CA ALA A 134 -8.46 9.56 -0.19
C ALA A 134 -7.19 10.19 0.41
N GLN A 135 -6.76 11.37 -0.07
CA GLN A 135 -5.63 12.10 0.51
C GLN A 135 -6.06 12.97 1.70
N VAL A 136 -7.36 13.27 1.82
CA VAL A 136 -7.91 14.20 2.82
C VAL A 136 -8.98 13.59 3.70
N ASP A 137 -9.35 12.32 3.47
CA ASP A 137 -10.35 11.51 4.18
C ASP A 137 -9.80 10.08 4.34
#